data_AF-A0A0M0K4D2-F1
#
_entry.id   AF-A0A0M0K4D2-F1
#
_cell.length_a   1.000
_cell.length_b   1.000
_cell.length_c   1.000
_cell.angle_alpha   90.00
_cell.angle_beta   90.00
_cell.angle_gamma   90.00
#
_symmetry.space_group_name_H-M   'P 1'
#
loop_
_entity.id
_entity.type
_entity.pdbx_description
1 polymer ?
#
loop_
_entity_poly.entity_id
_entity_poly.type
_entity_poly.pdbx_seq_one_letter_code
_entity_poly.pdbx_strand_id
1 'polypeptide(L)'
;MTPAVRHYLRFCVFGRHVSPMRETDVSDPLAMKVADEAFLMDFALWLVLSKPSGRSISVNTAAKYVSTVKAWHLRRFHRRIGADLELASLKDMLKGMRREIGVPPRRVRYGVRTQDLAKAMSTAYAPLAHDVGDDTERLNRLNKKAALSTAFCGLLRAAEMALQPGETWHPELNLSRADVKFHYDEHGALYAVLMMRPCKNGKYMRGKTVPIVLAGGGTLIDPQAAARMTGVIGSTAFDDLERGAFHTEELELLPSEMDVAPEFDGNDELDDDTFY
;
A
#
# COMPACT_ATOMS: atom_id res chain seq x y z
N MET A 1 -10.97 1.64 -4.21
CA MET A 1 -11.68 1.29 -2.96
C MET A 1 -10.82 0.32 -2.13
N THR A 2 -10.67 0.52 -0.81
CA THR A 2 -9.74 -0.30 0.01
C THR A 2 -10.22 -1.75 0.19
N PRO A 3 -9.33 -2.74 0.42
CA PRO A 3 -9.70 -4.14 0.65
C PRO A 3 -10.72 -4.31 1.80
N ALA A 4 -10.56 -3.57 2.90
CA ALA A 4 -11.47 -3.60 4.04
C ALA A 4 -12.93 -3.25 3.64
N VAL A 5 -13.10 -2.22 2.82
CA VAL A 5 -14.41 -1.78 2.33
C VAL A 5 -14.99 -2.80 1.36
N ARG A 6 -14.18 -3.37 0.46
CA ARG A 6 -14.61 -4.44 -0.46
C ARG A 6 -15.17 -5.64 0.31
N HIS A 7 -14.48 -6.06 1.37
CA HIS A 7 -14.96 -7.15 2.22
C HIS A 7 -16.25 -6.79 2.97
N TYR A 8 -16.39 -5.56 3.44
CA TYR A 8 -17.62 -5.12 4.10
C TYR A 8 -18.81 -5.13 3.12
N LEU A 9 -18.63 -4.61 1.91
CA LEU A 9 -19.68 -4.67 0.89
C LEU A 9 -20.07 -6.12 0.56
N ARG A 10 -19.09 -7.03 0.42
CA ARG A 10 -19.36 -8.46 0.22
C ARG A 10 -20.14 -9.07 1.40
N PHE A 11 -19.74 -8.75 2.63
CA PHE A 11 -20.45 -9.18 3.83
C PHE A 11 -21.90 -8.69 3.85
N CYS A 12 -22.15 -7.41 3.54
CA CYS A 12 -23.50 -6.86 3.54
C CYS A 12 -24.37 -7.46 2.43
N VAL A 13 -23.88 -7.45 1.18
CA VAL A 13 -24.66 -7.85 0.00
C VAL A 13 -24.83 -9.36 -0.08
N PHE A 14 -23.73 -10.12 0.05
CA PHE A 14 -23.75 -11.56 -0.14
C PHE A 14 -23.84 -12.35 1.17
N GLY A 15 -23.28 -11.82 2.27
CA GLY A 15 -23.28 -12.51 3.56
C GLY A 15 -24.57 -12.29 4.37
N ARG A 16 -25.11 -11.08 4.35
CA ARG A 16 -26.28 -10.67 5.16
C ARG A 16 -27.50 -10.28 4.34
N HIS A 17 -27.37 -10.09 3.03
CA HIS A 17 -28.42 -9.60 2.14
C HIS A 17 -29.08 -8.30 2.63
N VAL A 18 -28.25 -7.35 3.08
CA VAL A 18 -28.70 -6.04 3.57
C VAL A 18 -27.94 -4.91 2.89
N SER A 19 -28.52 -3.71 2.95
CA SER A 19 -27.83 -2.49 2.55
C SER A 19 -26.55 -2.29 3.37
N PRO A 20 -25.42 -1.92 2.74
CA PRO A 20 -24.21 -1.54 3.45
C PRO A 20 -24.32 -0.26 4.27
N MET A 21 -25.33 0.58 4.00
CA MET A 21 -25.58 1.84 4.70
C MET A 21 -26.26 1.57 6.04
N ARG A 22 -25.76 2.21 7.09
CA ARG A 22 -26.33 2.23 8.44
C ARG A 22 -26.83 3.63 8.76
N GLU A 23 -28.10 3.75 9.09
CA GLU A 23 -28.77 5.06 9.26
C GLU A 23 -28.71 5.60 10.69
N THR A 24 -28.23 4.79 11.65
CA THR A 24 -28.22 5.12 13.07
C THR A 24 -27.52 6.45 13.38
N ASP A 25 -28.22 7.33 14.08
CA ASP A 25 -27.78 8.63 14.57
C ASP A 25 -27.42 8.58 16.07
N VAL A 26 -26.77 9.63 16.57
CA VAL A 26 -26.52 9.90 17.98
C VAL A 26 -27.83 10.07 18.77
N SER A 27 -28.89 10.59 18.15
CA SER A 27 -30.21 10.71 18.81
C SER A 27 -30.97 9.40 18.96
N ASP A 28 -30.56 8.34 18.26
CA ASP A 28 -31.33 7.11 18.22
C ASP A 28 -31.25 6.30 19.51
N PRO A 29 -32.25 5.44 19.78
CA PRO A 29 -32.25 4.58 20.96
C PRO A 29 -31.00 3.71 21.05
N LEU A 30 -30.54 3.47 22.28
CA LEU A 30 -29.37 2.63 22.57
C LEU A 30 -29.45 1.26 21.88
N ALA A 31 -30.65 0.66 21.80
CA ALA A 31 -30.87 -0.62 21.15
C ALA A 31 -30.42 -0.63 19.66
N MET A 32 -30.66 0.46 18.92
CA MET A 32 -30.23 0.57 17.52
C MET A 32 -28.72 0.71 17.41
N LYS A 33 -28.12 1.51 18.30
CA LYS A 33 -26.66 1.68 18.35
C LYS A 33 -25.94 0.37 18.70
N VAL A 34 -26.49 -0.40 19.64
CA VAL A 34 -25.98 -1.73 20.01
C VAL A 34 -26.18 -2.74 18.88
N ALA A 35 -27.29 -2.66 18.14
CA ALA A 35 -27.50 -3.51 16.95
C ALA A 35 -26.45 -3.24 15.86
N ASP A 36 -26.06 -1.99 15.64
CA ASP A 36 -24.96 -1.63 14.74
C ASP A 36 -23.60 -2.14 15.24
N GLU A 37 -23.34 -2.09 16.55
CA GLU A 37 -22.14 -2.69 17.13
C GLU A 37 -22.11 -4.21 16.89
N ALA A 38 -23.22 -4.90 17.15
CA ALA A 38 -23.37 -6.32 16.88
C ALA A 38 -23.16 -6.64 15.39
N PHE A 39 -23.63 -5.78 14.49
CA PHE A 39 -23.39 -5.93 13.06
C PHE A 39 -21.89 -5.85 12.70
N LEU A 40 -21.14 -4.94 13.33
CA LEU A 40 -19.68 -4.88 13.18
C LEU A 40 -18.98 -6.10 13.80
N MET A 41 -19.53 -6.65 14.88
CA MET A 41 -19.05 -7.89 15.48
C MET A 41 -19.23 -9.07 14.52
N ASP A 42 -20.40 -9.22 13.91
CA ASP A 42 -20.70 -10.23 12.89
C ASP A 42 -19.72 -10.11 11.71
N PHE A 43 -19.49 -8.88 11.24
CA PHE A 43 -18.52 -8.64 10.16
C PHE A 43 -17.11 -9.10 10.53
N ALA A 44 -16.65 -8.78 11.74
CA ALA A 44 -15.34 -9.19 12.22
C ALA A 44 -15.23 -10.72 12.39
N LEU A 45 -16.27 -11.37 12.90
CA LEU A 45 -16.35 -12.83 13.00
C LEU A 45 -16.30 -13.48 11.62
N TRP A 46 -17.10 -12.98 10.67
CA TRP A 46 -17.14 -13.47 9.31
C TRP A 46 -15.77 -13.37 8.61
N LEU A 47 -15.06 -12.26 8.77
CA LEU A 47 -13.70 -12.11 8.22
C LEU A 47 -12.74 -13.20 8.73
N VAL A 48 -12.79 -13.49 10.02
CA VAL A 48 -11.82 -14.38 10.68
C VAL A 48 -12.18 -15.84 10.50
N LEU A 49 -13.46 -16.19 10.64
CA LEU A 49 -13.93 -17.59 10.67
C LEU A 49 -14.30 -18.11 9.28
N SER A 50 -14.99 -17.30 8.47
CA SER A 50 -15.52 -17.75 7.17
C SER A 50 -14.50 -17.71 6.04
N LYS A 51 -13.31 -17.11 6.27
CA LYS A 51 -12.20 -17.01 5.30
C LYS A 51 -12.69 -16.60 3.90
N PRO A 52 -13.38 -15.44 3.77
CA PRO A 52 -14.06 -15.06 2.53
C PRO A 52 -13.12 -14.79 1.35
N SER A 53 -11.82 -14.71 1.60
CA SER A 53 -10.75 -14.60 0.60
C SER A 53 -10.04 -15.94 0.31
N GLY A 54 -10.57 -17.06 0.82
CA GLY A 54 -9.88 -18.35 0.81
C GLY A 54 -8.68 -18.44 1.78
N ARG A 55 -8.35 -17.34 2.48
CA ARG A 55 -7.25 -17.26 3.46
C ARG A 55 -7.76 -16.82 4.83
N SER A 56 -7.08 -17.25 5.89
CA SER A 56 -7.35 -16.79 7.24
C SER A 56 -6.97 -15.32 7.42
N ILE A 57 -7.93 -14.48 7.81
CA ILE A 57 -7.66 -13.09 8.19
C ILE A 57 -7.37 -13.05 9.69
N SER A 58 -6.22 -12.46 10.07
CA SER A 58 -5.88 -12.34 11.49
C SER A 58 -6.86 -11.41 12.22
N VAL A 59 -7.12 -11.67 13.50
CA VAL A 59 -8.01 -10.82 14.32
C VAL A 59 -7.54 -9.36 14.36
N ASN A 60 -6.22 -9.12 14.35
CA ASN A 60 -5.65 -7.77 14.28
C ASN A 60 -5.97 -7.08 12.93
N THR A 61 -5.97 -7.84 11.83
CA THR A 61 -6.37 -7.32 10.52
C THR A 61 -7.86 -7.02 10.50
N ALA A 62 -8.70 -7.91 11.02
CA ALA A 62 -10.14 -7.68 11.13
C ALA A 62 -10.46 -6.40 11.94
N ALA A 63 -9.79 -6.17 13.06
CA ALA A 63 -9.94 -4.94 13.85
C ALA A 63 -9.59 -3.66 13.06
N LYS A 64 -8.53 -3.72 12.25
CA LYS A 64 -8.15 -2.61 11.34
C LYS A 64 -9.18 -2.43 10.24
N TYR A 65 -9.75 -3.52 9.72
CA TYR A 65 -10.78 -3.47 8.68
C TYR A 65 -12.04 -2.80 9.22
N VAL A 66 -12.52 -3.19 10.40
CA VAL A 66 -13.64 -2.50 11.06
C VAL A 66 -13.37 -1.00 11.23
N SER A 67 -12.17 -0.63 11.69
CA SER A 67 -11.80 0.79 11.82
C SER A 67 -11.80 1.53 10.47
N THR A 68 -11.33 0.86 9.41
CA THR A 68 -11.30 1.42 8.05
C THR A 68 -12.71 1.60 7.50
N VAL A 69 -13.59 0.62 7.73
CA VAL A 69 -15.00 0.64 7.33
C VAL A 69 -15.75 1.75 8.04
N LYS A 70 -15.60 1.92 9.36
CA LYS A 70 -16.20 3.04 10.10
C LYS A 70 -15.78 4.39 9.52
N ALA A 71 -14.49 4.55 9.23
CA ALA A 71 -13.96 5.79 8.66
C ALA A 71 -14.46 6.03 7.23
N TRP A 72 -14.61 4.97 6.42
CA TRP A 72 -15.21 5.06 5.09
C TRP A 72 -16.70 5.41 5.16
N HIS A 73 -17.47 4.74 6.01
CA HIS A 73 -18.91 4.97 6.17
C HIS A 73 -19.19 6.43 6.59
N LEU A 74 -18.39 6.96 7.52
CA LEU A 74 -18.47 8.38 7.90
C LEU A 74 -18.19 9.33 6.72
N ARG A 75 -17.20 9.02 5.88
CA ARG A 75 -16.89 9.88 4.71
C ARG A 75 -17.94 9.77 3.61
N ARG A 76 -18.55 8.59 3.43
CA ARG A 76 -19.46 8.31 2.32
C ARG A 76 -20.91 8.68 2.61
N PHE A 77 -21.35 8.47 3.85
CA PHE A 77 -22.74 8.63 4.27
C PHE A 77 -22.90 9.66 5.39
N HIS A 78 -21.82 10.32 5.84
CA HIS A 78 -21.83 11.27 6.95
C HIS A 78 -22.36 10.71 8.28
N ARG A 79 -22.39 9.37 8.41
CA ARG A 79 -22.85 8.64 9.60
C ARG A 79 -21.78 7.69 10.12
N ARG A 80 -21.69 7.50 11.44
CA ARG A 80 -20.81 6.49 12.05
C ARG A 80 -21.63 5.23 12.35
N ILE A 81 -21.13 4.07 11.97
CA ILE A 81 -21.74 2.79 12.38
C ILE A 81 -21.62 2.68 13.90
N GLY A 82 -22.76 2.51 14.58
CA GLY A 82 -22.87 2.54 16.04
C GLY A 82 -22.86 3.95 16.64
N ALA A 83 -23.08 4.99 15.82
CA ALA A 83 -23.11 6.39 16.20
C ALA A 83 -21.87 6.82 17.02
N ASP A 84 -22.09 7.19 18.28
CA ASP A 84 -21.11 7.67 19.26
C ASP A 84 -20.65 6.59 20.27
N LEU A 85 -21.10 5.33 20.12
CA LEU A 85 -20.70 4.27 21.04
C LEU A 85 -19.18 4.00 21.01
N GLU A 86 -18.66 3.73 22.22
CA GLU A 86 -17.29 3.28 22.48
C GLU A 86 -16.94 1.93 21.83
N LEU A 87 -17.96 1.17 21.41
CA LEU A 87 -17.88 -0.19 20.89
C LEU A 87 -17.10 -1.14 21.81
N ALA A 88 -17.44 -1.14 23.11
CA ALA A 88 -16.76 -1.93 24.13
C ALA A 88 -16.91 -3.45 23.90
N SER A 89 -18.10 -3.90 23.51
CA SER A 89 -18.40 -5.31 23.25
C SER A 89 -17.59 -5.83 22.06
N LEU A 90 -17.46 -5.03 20.99
CA LEU A 90 -16.60 -5.34 19.85
C LEU A 90 -15.13 -5.46 20.28
N LYS A 91 -14.63 -4.52 21.09
CA LYS A 91 -13.23 -4.55 21.58
C LYS A 91 -12.97 -5.80 22.42
N ASP A 92 -13.90 -6.17 23.30
CA ASP A 92 -13.79 -7.34 24.15
C ASP A 92 -13.91 -8.65 23.37
N MET A 93 -14.82 -8.71 22.38
CA MET A 93 -14.92 -9.86 21.48
C MET A 93 -13.61 -10.07 20.70
N LEU A 94 -13.05 -9.01 20.10
CA LEU A 94 -11.76 -9.11 19.39
C LEU A 94 -10.60 -9.49 20.32
N LYS A 95 -10.68 -9.15 21.61
CA LYS A 95 -9.71 -9.60 22.62
C LYS A 95 -9.90 -11.08 22.95
N GLY A 96 -11.14 -11.55 23.11
CA GLY A 96 -11.47 -12.96 23.30
C GLY A 96 -11.02 -13.81 22.11
N MET A 97 -11.39 -13.43 20.88
CA MET A 97 -11.00 -14.12 19.65
C MET A 97 -9.48 -14.27 19.51
N ARG A 98 -8.69 -13.25 19.90
CA ARG A 98 -7.23 -13.35 19.89
C ARG A 98 -6.67 -14.40 20.85
N ARG A 99 -7.34 -14.61 21.98
CA ARG A 99 -6.95 -15.62 22.97
C ARG A 99 -7.30 -17.02 22.48
N GLU A 100 -8.51 -17.19 21.95
CA GLU A 100 -9.02 -18.49 21.48
C GLU A 100 -8.32 -19.00 20.22
N ILE A 101 -8.15 -18.16 19.20
CA ILE A 101 -7.53 -18.56 17.92
C ILE A 101 -6.01 -18.64 18.04
N GLY A 102 -5.43 -17.94 19.01
CA GLY A 102 -4.01 -17.68 19.09
C GLY A 102 -3.55 -16.65 18.06
N VAL A 103 -2.40 -16.03 18.33
CA VAL A 103 -1.74 -15.11 17.40
C VAL A 103 -0.41 -15.74 17.00
N PRO A 104 -0.14 -15.95 15.70
CA PRO A 104 1.16 -16.46 15.29
C PRO A 104 2.26 -15.52 15.79
N PRO A 105 3.40 -16.06 16.25
CA PRO A 105 4.50 -15.24 16.73
C PRO A 105 4.91 -14.25 15.62
N ARG A 106 5.25 -13.02 16.04
CA ARG A 106 5.77 -12.04 15.08
C ARG A 106 7.01 -12.63 14.41
N ARG A 107 7.00 -12.66 13.07
CA ARG A 107 8.17 -13.10 12.30
C ARG A 107 9.39 -12.32 12.76
N VAL A 108 10.45 -13.05 13.13
CA VAL A 108 11.72 -12.45 13.49
C VAL A 108 12.24 -11.70 12.27
N ARG A 109 12.47 -10.41 12.42
CA ARG A 109 13.06 -9.57 11.38
C ARG A 109 14.56 -9.56 11.63
N TYR A 110 15.31 -10.29 10.82
CA TYR A 110 16.76 -10.21 10.84
C TYR A 110 17.19 -8.93 10.13
N GLY A 111 17.98 -8.11 10.81
CA GLY A 111 18.66 -7.00 10.15
C GLY A 111 19.65 -7.56 9.14
N VAL A 112 19.73 -6.93 7.96
CA VAL A 112 20.77 -7.24 6.99
C VAL A 112 21.96 -6.33 7.30
N ARG A 113 23.16 -6.90 7.44
CA ARG A 113 24.37 -6.08 7.60
C ARG A 113 24.67 -5.38 6.27
N THR A 114 25.14 -4.14 6.33
CA THR A 114 25.42 -3.35 5.13
C THR A 114 26.42 -4.03 4.20
N GLN A 115 27.39 -4.77 4.75
CA GLN A 115 28.37 -5.54 3.99
C GLN A 115 27.72 -6.70 3.21
N ASP A 116 26.81 -7.42 3.84
CA ASP A 116 26.09 -8.53 3.21
C ASP A 116 25.16 -8.01 2.11
N LEU A 117 24.50 -6.87 2.34
CA LEU A 117 23.68 -6.20 1.34
C LEU A 117 24.53 -5.74 0.15
N ALA A 118 25.65 -5.06 0.40
CA ALA A 118 26.55 -4.60 -0.65
C ALA A 118 27.07 -5.76 -1.51
N LYS A 119 27.48 -6.86 -0.86
CA LYS A 119 27.90 -8.08 -1.54
C LYS A 119 26.76 -8.66 -2.39
N ALA A 120 25.58 -8.83 -1.81
CA ALA A 120 24.42 -9.35 -2.54
C ALA A 120 24.05 -8.47 -3.74
N MET A 121 24.06 -7.14 -3.60
CA MET A 121 23.81 -6.20 -4.69
C MET A 121 24.86 -6.31 -5.80
N SER A 122 26.14 -6.46 -5.43
CA SER A 122 27.23 -6.63 -6.39
C SER A 122 27.10 -7.94 -7.18
N THR A 123 26.59 -9.00 -6.57
CA THR A 123 26.39 -10.30 -7.21
C THR A 123 25.11 -10.33 -8.06
N ALA A 124 23.98 -9.90 -7.51
CA ALA A 124 22.68 -9.95 -8.19
C ALA A 124 22.57 -8.96 -9.36
N TYR A 125 23.23 -7.80 -9.23
CA TYR A 125 23.20 -6.72 -10.22
C TYR A 125 24.59 -6.43 -10.80
N ALA A 126 25.45 -7.46 -10.87
CA ALA A 126 26.71 -7.35 -11.60
C ALA A 126 26.44 -6.90 -13.05
N PRO A 127 27.23 -5.96 -13.60
CA PRO A 127 27.13 -5.63 -15.01
C PRO A 127 27.44 -6.89 -15.83
N LEU A 128 26.55 -7.24 -16.77
CA LEU A 128 26.90 -8.21 -17.81
C LEU A 128 28.07 -7.63 -18.62
N ALA A 129 29.00 -8.50 -19.06
CA ALA A 129 30.04 -8.07 -19.99
C ALA A 129 29.37 -7.43 -21.22
N HIS A 130 30.02 -6.41 -21.78
CA HIS A 130 29.47 -5.60 -22.88
C HIS A 130 29.03 -6.44 -24.10
N ASP A 131 29.56 -7.67 -24.21
CA ASP A 131 29.42 -8.54 -25.37
C ASP A 131 28.55 -9.78 -25.09
N VAL A 132 27.97 -9.91 -23.88
CA VAL A 132 27.36 -11.17 -23.39
C VAL A 132 25.87 -11.03 -23.03
N GLY A 133 25.22 -9.90 -23.33
CA GLY A 133 23.79 -9.74 -23.07
C GLY A 133 23.13 -8.60 -23.84
N ASP A 134 21.80 -8.61 -23.87
CA ASP A 134 21.00 -7.49 -24.37
C ASP A 134 21.28 -6.23 -23.53
N ASP A 135 21.57 -5.10 -24.20
CA ASP A 135 21.79 -3.80 -23.57
C ASP A 135 20.63 -3.42 -22.64
N THR A 136 19.40 -3.85 -22.98
CA THR A 136 18.20 -3.66 -22.15
C THR A 136 18.33 -4.35 -20.79
N GLU A 137 18.80 -5.60 -20.76
CA GLU A 137 18.95 -6.35 -19.52
C GLU A 137 20.06 -5.76 -18.65
N ARG A 138 21.17 -5.37 -19.27
CA ARG A 138 22.28 -4.68 -18.61
C ARG A 138 21.81 -3.38 -17.95
N LEU A 139 21.07 -2.54 -18.67
CA LEU A 139 20.51 -1.30 -18.15
C LEU A 139 19.51 -1.56 -17.01
N ASN A 140 18.66 -2.58 -17.14
CA ASN A 140 17.73 -2.98 -16.09
C ASN A 140 18.45 -3.38 -14.79
N ARG A 141 19.55 -4.13 -14.87
CA ARG A 141 20.36 -4.49 -13.69
C ARG A 141 20.98 -3.27 -13.02
N LEU A 142 21.53 -2.33 -13.80
CA LEU A 142 22.08 -1.07 -13.28
C LEU A 142 21.00 -0.22 -12.62
N ASN A 143 19.83 -0.09 -13.24
CA ASN A 143 18.69 0.65 -12.70
C ASN A 143 18.19 0.04 -11.38
N LYS A 144 18.09 -1.30 -11.29
CA LYS A 144 17.73 -2.01 -10.04
C LYS A 144 18.74 -1.73 -8.93
N LYS A 145 20.05 -1.77 -9.25
CA LYS A 145 21.12 -1.44 -8.30
C LYS A 145 20.99 0.00 -7.80
N ALA A 146 20.80 0.97 -8.69
CA ALA A 146 20.66 2.37 -8.33
C ALA A 146 19.41 2.64 -7.48
N ALA A 147 18.27 2.04 -7.85
CA ALA A 147 17.02 2.15 -7.10
C ALA A 147 17.16 1.58 -5.69
N LEU A 148 17.77 0.39 -5.55
CA LEU A 148 17.97 -0.24 -4.23
C LEU A 148 18.97 0.52 -3.35
N SER A 149 20.09 1.00 -3.92
CA SER A 149 21.04 1.85 -3.19
C SER A 149 20.37 3.12 -2.69
N THR A 150 19.60 3.76 -3.56
CA THR A 150 18.86 5.00 -3.23
C THR A 150 17.81 4.75 -2.17
N ALA A 151 17.06 3.65 -2.26
CA ALA A 151 16.05 3.32 -1.28
C ALA A 151 16.62 2.95 0.08
N PHE A 152 17.75 2.23 0.11
CA PHE A 152 18.43 1.88 1.35
C PHE A 152 19.00 3.12 2.05
N CYS A 153 19.78 3.95 1.33
CA CYS A 153 20.39 5.15 1.90
C CYS A 153 19.38 6.26 2.19
N GLY A 154 18.35 6.42 1.35
CA GLY A 154 17.27 7.39 1.51
C GLY A 154 16.14 6.91 2.43
N LEU A 155 16.22 5.70 2.98
CA LEU A 155 15.20 5.08 3.83
C LEU A 155 13.80 5.07 3.21
N LEU A 156 13.74 4.85 1.90
CA LEU A 156 12.50 4.84 1.14
C LEU A 156 11.66 3.60 1.45
N ARG A 157 10.34 3.79 1.46
CA ARG A 157 9.39 2.67 1.42
C ARG A 157 9.29 2.14 -0.01
N ALA A 158 8.88 0.88 -0.14
CA ALA A 158 8.63 0.26 -1.44
C ALA A 158 7.69 1.13 -2.32
N ALA A 159 6.60 1.63 -1.75
CA ALA A 159 5.65 2.51 -2.43
C ALA A 159 6.19 3.91 -2.80
N GLU A 160 7.35 4.30 -2.29
CA GLU A 160 8.01 5.58 -2.59
C GLU A 160 9.05 5.42 -3.70
N MET A 161 9.57 4.20 -3.91
CA MET A 161 10.63 3.92 -4.89
C MET A 161 10.16 3.15 -6.13
N ALA A 162 9.03 2.44 -6.05
CA ALA A 162 8.57 1.51 -7.08
C ALA A 162 7.06 1.63 -7.31
N LEU A 163 6.67 1.39 -8.57
CA LEU A 163 5.27 1.24 -8.95
C LEU A 163 4.68 0.01 -8.27
N GLN A 164 3.50 0.12 -7.67
CA GLN A 164 2.84 -1.03 -7.06
C GLN A 164 2.14 -1.88 -8.13
N PRO A 165 1.89 -3.18 -7.87
CA PRO A 165 1.13 -4.02 -8.78
C PRO A 165 -0.23 -3.37 -9.11
N GLY A 166 -0.58 -3.32 -10.40
CA GLY A 166 -1.84 -2.75 -10.87
C GLY A 166 -1.91 -1.22 -10.90
N GLU A 167 -0.85 -0.51 -10.50
CA GLU A 167 -0.79 0.95 -10.64
C GLU A 167 -0.25 1.36 -12.02
N THR A 168 -0.80 2.43 -12.58
CA THR A 168 -0.26 3.07 -13.78
C THR A 168 0.82 4.08 -13.40
N TRP A 169 1.89 4.13 -14.21
CA TRP A 169 2.95 5.11 -13.99
C TRP A 169 2.47 6.53 -14.28
N HIS A 170 2.79 7.45 -13.37
CA HIS A 170 2.51 8.88 -13.48
C HIS A 170 3.77 9.71 -13.18
N PRO A 171 4.18 10.63 -14.08
CA PRO A 171 5.42 11.40 -13.93
C PRO A 171 5.43 12.30 -12.69
N GLU A 172 4.26 12.75 -12.22
CA GLU A 172 4.15 13.59 -11.03
C GLU A 172 4.32 12.79 -9.73
N LEU A 173 3.97 11.50 -9.75
CA LEU A 173 3.82 10.67 -8.55
C LEU A 173 4.98 9.68 -8.40
N ASN A 174 5.44 9.11 -9.50
CA ASN A 174 6.44 8.04 -9.53
C ASN A 174 7.83 8.59 -9.85
N LEU A 175 8.85 8.02 -9.23
CA LEU A 175 10.23 8.44 -9.45
C LEU A 175 10.70 8.17 -10.88
N SER A 176 11.48 9.09 -11.38
CA SER A 176 12.13 9.07 -12.69
C SER A 176 13.52 9.67 -12.58
N ARG A 177 14.32 9.57 -13.65
CA ARG A 177 15.64 10.21 -13.71
C ARG A 177 15.59 11.74 -13.59
N ALA A 178 14.50 12.35 -14.04
CA ALA A 178 14.31 13.80 -14.02
C ALA A 178 14.22 14.36 -12.59
N ASP A 179 13.92 13.51 -11.61
CA ASP A 179 13.79 13.90 -10.20
C ASP A 179 15.13 13.95 -9.47
N VAL A 180 16.22 13.58 -10.16
CA VAL A 180 17.56 13.49 -9.58
C VAL A 180 18.45 14.57 -10.17
N LYS A 181 18.94 15.45 -9.31
CA LYS A 181 19.91 16.49 -9.64
C LYS A 181 21.22 16.24 -8.91
N PHE A 182 22.34 16.55 -9.54
CA PHE A 182 23.67 16.40 -8.95
C PHE A 182 24.26 17.77 -8.64
N HIS A 183 24.91 17.86 -7.50
CA HIS A 183 25.45 19.10 -6.96
C HIS A 183 26.80 18.81 -6.30
N TYR A 184 27.63 19.85 -6.18
CA TYR A 184 28.85 19.80 -5.38
C TYR A 184 28.62 20.61 -4.11
N ASP A 185 29.12 20.10 -2.99
CA ASP A 185 29.13 20.86 -1.73
C ASP A 185 30.30 21.86 -1.71
N GLU A 186 30.38 22.63 -0.63
CA GLU A 186 31.44 23.65 -0.41
C GLU A 186 32.85 23.03 -0.34
N HIS A 187 32.95 21.72 -0.09
CA HIS A 187 34.20 20.97 -0.02
C HIS A 187 34.52 20.22 -1.32
N GLY A 188 33.72 20.42 -2.38
CA GLY A 188 33.89 19.78 -3.68
C GLY A 188 33.42 18.32 -3.73
N ALA A 189 32.75 17.81 -2.69
CA ALA A 189 32.17 16.48 -2.71
C ALA A 189 30.85 16.48 -3.50
N LEU A 190 30.70 15.45 -4.34
CA LEU A 190 29.52 15.28 -5.18
C LEU A 190 28.38 14.63 -4.39
N TYR A 191 27.20 15.22 -4.46
CA TYR A 191 25.97 14.65 -3.90
C TYR A 191 24.83 14.70 -4.91
N ALA A 192 23.81 13.86 -4.70
CA ALA A 192 22.58 13.87 -5.47
C ALA A 192 21.40 14.32 -4.61
N VAL A 193 20.46 15.04 -5.21
CA VAL A 193 19.18 15.41 -4.61
C VAL A 193 18.07 14.73 -5.40
N LEU A 194 17.31 13.86 -4.74
CA LEU A 194 16.14 13.19 -5.28
C LEU A 194 14.87 13.84 -4.74
N MET A 195 13.98 14.30 -5.62
CA MET A 195 12.64 14.75 -5.23
C MET A 195 11.67 13.58 -5.21
N MET A 196 11.04 13.32 -4.06
CA MET A 196 10.11 12.20 -3.90
C MET A 196 8.76 12.63 -3.32
N ARG A 197 7.75 11.77 -3.50
CA ARG A 197 6.42 11.92 -2.91
C ARG A 197 6.29 11.06 -1.65
N PRO A 198 6.01 11.63 -0.46
CA PRO A 198 5.86 10.84 0.76
C PRO A 198 4.57 10.01 0.75
N CYS A 199 4.67 8.71 1.01
CA CYS A 199 3.53 7.79 0.99
C CYS A 199 2.53 8.04 2.12
N LYS A 200 3.01 8.28 3.35
CA LYS A 200 2.17 8.21 4.55
C LYS A 200 1.59 9.56 5.02
N ASN A 201 2.22 10.68 4.63
CA ASN A 201 1.89 12.02 5.12
C ASN A 201 1.49 13.02 4.01
N GLY A 202 1.54 12.63 2.74
CA GLY A 202 1.20 13.48 1.60
C GLY A 202 -0.30 13.55 1.27
N LYS A 203 -1.21 13.39 2.26
CA LYS A 203 -2.67 13.34 2.01
C LYS A 203 -3.23 14.58 1.31
N TYR A 204 -2.55 15.72 1.41
CA TYR A 204 -3.00 17.02 0.88
C TYR A 204 -2.08 17.57 -0.21
N MET A 205 -0.90 16.99 -0.43
CA MET A 205 0.08 17.46 -1.41
C MET A 205 0.16 16.45 -2.54
N ARG A 206 -0.33 16.84 -3.73
CA ARG A 206 -0.10 16.09 -4.97
C ARG A 206 1.32 16.40 -5.46
N GLY A 207 2.03 15.37 -5.92
CA GLY A 207 3.37 15.52 -6.49
C GLY A 207 4.55 15.23 -5.53
N LYS A 208 5.77 15.41 -6.06
CA LYS A 208 7.05 15.18 -5.37
C LYS A 208 7.48 16.44 -4.63
N THR A 209 7.52 16.38 -3.31
CA THR A 209 7.69 17.55 -2.45
C THR A 209 8.82 17.41 -1.43
N VAL A 210 9.35 16.21 -1.26
CA VAL A 210 10.38 15.93 -0.26
C VAL A 210 11.72 15.73 -0.95
N PRO A 211 12.73 16.59 -0.67
CA PRO A 211 14.09 16.37 -1.14
C PRO A 211 14.80 15.33 -0.26
N ILE A 212 15.45 14.37 -0.90
CA ILE A 212 16.40 13.45 -0.26
C ILE A 212 17.79 13.79 -0.76
N VAL A 213 18.70 14.05 0.18
CA VAL A 213 20.11 14.26 -0.11
C VAL A 213 20.86 12.94 0.01
N LEU A 214 21.50 12.54 -1.08
CA LEU A 214 22.30 11.32 -1.21
C LEU A 214 23.77 11.74 -1.35
N ALA A 215 24.51 11.66 -0.25
CA ALA A 215 25.94 11.93 -0.26
C ALA A 215 26.70 10.87 -1.08
N GLY A 216 27.68 11.31 -1.86
CA GLY A 216 28.65 10.42 -2.51
C GLY A 216 29.81 10.04 -1.59
N GLY A 217 30.65 9.11 -2.05
CA GLY A 217 31.84 8.66 -1.32
C GLY A 217 31.60 7.45 -0.42
N GLY A 218 30.53 6.70 -0.64
CA GLY A 218 30.21 5.49 0.12
C GLY A 218 31.13 4.32 -0.27
N THR A 219 31.78 3.68 0.71
CA THR A 219 32.68 2.53 0.45
C THR A 219 31.95 1.20 0.27
N LEU A 220 30.74 1.07 0.83
CA LEU A 220 29.92 -0.14 0.72
C LEU A 220 28.78 0.03 -0.29
N ILE A 221 27.98 1.08 -0.11
CA ILE A 221 26.85 1.42 -0.97
C ILE A 221 26.95 2.91 -1.24
N ASP A 222 27.14 3.26 -2.52
CA ASP A 222 27.17 4.64 -2.97
C ASP A 222 25.97 4.90 -3.90
N PRO A 223 24.89 5.52 -3.37
CA PRO A 223 23.69 5.81 -4.15
C PRO A 223 23.96 6.87 -5.22
N GLN A 224 24.86 7.83 -4.97
CA GLN A 224 25.19 8.89 -5.91
C GLN A 224 25.92 8.32 -7.13
N ALA A 225 26.93 7.47 -6.91
CA ALA A 225 27.67 6.81 -7.99
C ALA A 225 26.75 5.88 -8.80
N ALA A 226 25.89 5.11 -8.11
CA ALA A 226 24.93 4.23 -8.78
C ALA A 226 23.92 5.02 -9.63
N ALA A 227 23.45 6.18 -9.15
CA ALA A 227 22.54 7.07 -9.86
C ALA A 227 23.13 7.73 -11.11
N ARG A 228 24.46 7.87 -11.19
CA ARG A 228 25.15 8.39 -12.38
C ARG A 228 25.29 7.36 -13.50
N MET A 229 25.39 6.08 -13.13
CA MET A 229 25.56 4.99 -14.08
C MET A 229 24.26 4.60 -14.79
N THR A 230 23.14 5.26 -14.47
CA THR A 230 21.80 4.90 -14.97
C THR A 230 21.11 6.06 -15.70
N GLY A 231 20.44 5.71 -16.81
CA GLY A 231 19.54 6.62 -17.54
C GLY A 231 18.15 6.74 -16.91
N VAL A 232 17.80 5.86 -15.96
CA VAL A 232 16.49 5.79 -15.29
C VAL A 232 16.70 5.46 -13.81
N ILE A 233 16.16 6.28 -12.91
CA ILE A 233 15.93 5.87 -11.52
C ILE A 233 14.42 5.74 -11.37
N GLY A 234 13.92 4.54 -11.06
CA GLY A 234 12.51 4.37 -10.67
C GLY A 234 11.51 3.86 -11.73
N SER A 235 11.94 3.40 -12.91
CA SER A 235 11.01 2.72 -13.85
C SER A 235 11.54 1.40 -14.41
N THR A 236 12.25 0.62 -13.58
CA THR A 236 12.29 -0.82 -13.87
C THR A 236 10.97 -1.40 -13.43
N ALA A 237 10.22 -1.91 -14.38
CA ALA A 237 9.16 -2.85 -14.11
C ALA A 237 9.70 -3.89 -13.12
N PHE A 238 9.13 -3.91 -11.92
CA PHE A 238 9.13 -5.11 -11.08
C PHE A 238 8.10 -6.10 -11.64
N ASP A 239 7.95 -6.14 -12.98
CA ASP A 239 7.01 -7.01 -13.68
C ASP A 239 7.72 -8.33 -14.01
N ASP A 240 7.18 -9.37 -13.36
CA ASP A 240 6.74 -10.59 -14.03
C ASP A 240 7.74 -11.52 -14.71
N LEU A 241 8.98 -11.62 -14.20
CA LEU A 241 9.86 -12.75 -14.58
C LEU A 241 10.39 -13.62 -13.44
N GLU A 242 10.11 -13.32 -12.16
CA GLU A 242 10.56 -14.18 -11.03
C GLU A 242 9.52 -14.35 -9.90
N ARG A 243 8.23 -14.09 -10.15
CA ARG A 243 7.19 -14.27 -9.12
C ARG A 243 6.58 -15.68 -9.13
N GLY A 244 7.44 -16.69 -8.99
CA GLY A 244 7.03 -18.02 -8.53
C GLY A 244 6.79 -18.11 -7.00
N ALA A 245 6.98 -17.01 -6.25
CA ALA A 245 6.89 -17.05 -4.80
C ALA A 245 6.49 -15.70 -4.15
N PHE A 246 5.53 -14.98 -4.71
CA PHE A 246 4.76 -13.98 -3.97
C PHE A 246 3.33 -14.00 -4.49
N HIS A 247 2.51 -14.88 -3.92
CA HIS A 247 1.08 -14.94 -4.21
C HIS A 247 0.44 -13.59 -3.83
N THR A 248 0.04 -12.84 -4.85
CA THR A 248 -0.75 -11.62 -4.77
C THR A 248 -1.88 -11.76 -3.74
N GLU A 249 -2.03 -10.74 -2.89
CA GLU A 249 -3.15 -10.60 -1.94
C GLU A 249 -4.38 -9.95 -2.61
N GLU A 250 -4.29 -9.68 -3.91
CA GLU A 250 -5.37 -9.05 -4.67
C GLU A 250 -6.19 -10.12 -5.38
N LEU A 251 -7.31 -10.45 -4.75
CA LEU A 251 -8.43 -11.15 -5.37
C LEU A 251 -9.15 -10.15 -6.28
N GLU A 252 -8.85 -10.25 -7.56
CA GLU A 252 -9.69 -9.70 -8.63
C GLU A 252 -11.06 -10.41 -8.59
N LEU A 253 -12.12 -9.67 -8.91
CA LEU A 253 -13.46 -10.23 -9.03
C LEU A 253 -13.47 -11.20 -10.22
N LEU A 254 -14.05 -12.38 -10.06
CA LEU A 254 -14.29 -13.26 -11.19
C LEU A 254 -15.32 -12.59 -12.12
N PRO A 255 -15.23 -12.75 -13.45
CA PRO A 255 -16.21 -12.18 -14.38
C PRO A 255 -17.67 -12.54 -14.03
N SER A 256 -17.90 -13.74 -13.49
CA SER A 256 -19.22 -14.18 -13.00
C SER A 256 -19.72 -13.44 -11.75
N GLU A 257 -18.83 -12.75 -11.03
CA GLU A 257 -19.15 -11.88 -9.88
C GLU A 257 -19.41 -10.42 -10.33
N MET A 258 -19.14 -10.07 -11.60
CA MET A 258 -19.44 -8.75 -12.18
C MET A 258 -20.87 -8.66 -12.70
N ASP A 259 -21.47 -9.77 -13.15
CA ASP A 259 -22.81 -9.82 -13.74
C ASP A 259 -23.98 -9.69 -12.73
N VAL A 260 -23.70 -9.68 -11.42
CA VAL A 260 -24.72 -9.57 -10.35
C VAL A 260 -24.66 -8.22 -9.63
N ALA A 261 -23.74 -7.33 -10.02
CA ALA A 261 -23.77 -5.96 -9.56
C ALA A 261 -24.90 -5.21 -10.30
N PRO A 262 -25.85 -4.55 -9.62
CA PRO A 262 -26.71 -3.60 -10.32
C PRO A 262 -25.80 -2.61 -11.03
N GLU A 263 -26.07 -2.37 -12.32
CA GLU A 263 -25.33 -1.41 -13.15
C GLU A 263 -25.16 -0.11 -12.37
N PHE A 264 -23.95 0.12 -11.86
CA PHE A 264 -23.56 1.40 -11.31
C PHE A 264 -23.04 2.19 -12.50
N ASP A 265 -23.95 2.92 -13.15
CA ASP A 265 -23.57 3.84 -14.20
C ASP A 265 -22.63 4.89 -13.60
N GLY A 266 -21.38 4.85 -14.05
CA GLY A 266 -20.34 5.80 -13.65
C GLY A 266 -20.36 7.09 -14.45
N ASN A 267 -21.40 7.31 -15.27
CA ASN A 267 -21.55 8.48 -16.14
C ASN A 267 -22.69 9.43 -15.72
N ASP A 268 -22.91 9.65 -14.43
CA ASP A 268 -23.54 10.92 -14.05
C ASP A 268 -22.47 12.01 -14.14
N GLU A 269 -22.50 12.69 -15.28
CA GLU A 269 -21.86 13.98 -15.53
C GLU A 269 -22.00 14.86 -14.29
N LEU A 270 -20.86 15.35 -13.80
CA LEU A 270 -20.84 16.53 -12.94
C LEU A 270 -21.34 17.68 -13.81
N ASP A 271 -22.65 17.93 -13.79
CA ASP A 271 -23.20 19.23 -14.15
C ASP A 271 -22.64 20.25 -13.15
N ASP A 272 -21.60 20.90 -13.61
CA ASP A 272 -20.95 22.06 -13.03
C ASP A 272 -21.87 23.26 -13.27
N ASP A 273 -22.99 23.34 -12.53
CA ASP A 273 -23.74 24.59 -12.32
C ASP A 273 -24.93 24.33 -11.40
N THR A 274 -24.77 24.62 -10.11
CA THR A 274 -25.72 25.40 -9.28
C THR A 274 -25.29 25.30 -7.82
N PHE A 275 -24.99 26.43 -7.20
CA PHE A 275 -25.65 26.93 -5.97
C PHE A 275 -24.89 28.18 -5.49
N TYR A 276 -25.53 29.33 -5.72
CA TYR A 276 -25.62 30.38 -4.71
C TYR A 276 -26.33 29.84 -3.47
#